data_AF-A0A2N2GMV5-F1
#
_entry.id   AF-A0A2N2GMV5-F1
#
_cell.length_a   1.000
_cell.length_b   1.000
_cell.length_c   1.000
_cell.angle_alpha   90.00
_cell.angle_beta   90.00
_cell.angle_gamma   90.00
#
_symmetry.space_group_name_H-M   'P 1'
#
loop_
_entity.id
_entity.type
_entity.pdbx_description
1 polymer ?
#
loop_
_entity_poly.entity_id
_entity_poly.type
_entity_poly.pdbx_seq_one_letter_code
_entity_poly.pdbx_strand_id
1 'polypeptide(L)'
;MSNVKSSFYARREKIVAAEDLANRMMQRWPDNQLMKPLAEQLLAVTGRMSKGYQGKDTRPVTEEVRNADESRDNAATALRYHLKAILTSEAHREMWEAGSRLFNVLAGHGLGWIHDSYNVQTLKMREVIASLESLRVDLETCQAGRWFDQLKSSQALFEEKSTSRGELQAEKPETLEKINPEFERLLRSTLLLLEGCEDNADRAFILEPFTRLQRKYGGAPASPEPSPSPSPEA
;
A
#
# COMPACT_ATOMS: atom_id res chain seq x y z
N MET A 1 25.36 12.27 11.26
CA MET A 1 23.90 12.41 11.43
C MET A 1 23.22 11.30 10.64
N SER A 2 22.48 10.43 11.34
CA SER A 2 21.88 9.21 10.79
C SER A 2 20.65 9.53 9.94
N ASN A 3 20.80 9.49 8.61
CA ASN A 3 19.68 9.45 7.66
C ASN A 3 19.26 8.01 7.36
N VAL A 4 19.17 7.15 8.39
CA VAL A 4 18.46 5.88 8.27
C VAL A 4 16.96 6.21 8.32
N LYS A 5 16.40 6.61 7.17
CA LYS A 5 14.96 6.68 6.99
C LYS A 5 14.38 5.34 7.45
N SER A 6 13.43 5.37 8.38
CA SER A 6 12.62 4.21 8.76
C SER A 6 12.11 3.58 7.47
N SER A 7 12.69 2.44 7.11
CA SER A 7 12.65 1.96 5.73
C SER A 7 11.21 1.64 5.30
N PHE A 8 10.74 2.27 4.23
CA PHE A 8 9.42 2.10 3.60
C PHE A 8 9.18 0.70 2.98
N TYR A 9 9.98 -0.32 3.33
CA TYR A 9 9.86 -1.67 2.78
C TYR A 9 8.89 -2.51 3.60
N ALA A 10 8.14 -3.40 2.95
CA ALA A 10 7.40 -4.43 3.66
C ALA A 10 8.41 -5.23 4.51
N ARG A 11 8.16 -5.39 5.82
CA ARG A 11 9.10 -6.08 6.74
C ARG A 11 9.52 -7.46 6.22
N ARG A 12 8.63 -8.14 5.49
CA ARG A 12 8.91 -9.39 4.77
C ARG A 12 10.00 -9.27 3.71
N GLU A 13 9.93 -8.27 2.82
CA GLU A 13 10.93 -8.08 1.76
C GLU A 13 12.32 -7.82 2.36
N LYS A 14 12.37 -7.08 3.48
CA LYS A 14 13.61 -6.85 4.24
C LYS A 14 14.19 -8.13 4.84
N ILE A 15 13.35 -9.03 5.34
CA ILE A 15 13.80 -10.34 5.87
C ILE A 15 14.31 -11.22 4.75
N VAL A 16 13.60 -11.29 3.62
CA VAL A 16 14.02 -12.05 2.43
C VAL A 16 15.35 -11.52 1.89
N ALA A 17 15.50 -10.19 1.81
CA ALA A 17 16.76 -9.58 1.39
C ALA A 17 17.90 -9.87 2.38
N ALA A 18 17.64 -9.88 3.69
CA ALA A 18 18.62 -10.23 4.72
C ALA A 18 19.04 -11.71 4.64
N GLU A 19 18.10 -12.62 4.35
CA GLU A 19 18.36 -14.04 4.16
C GLU A 19 19.20 -14.29 2.89
N ASP A 20 18.84 -13.66 1.76
CA ASP A 20 19.62 -13.73 0.51
C ASP A 20 21.03 -13.14 0.71
N LEU A 21 21.15 -12.00 1.38
CA LEU A 21 22.45 -11.39 1.73
C LEU A 21 23.31 -12.35 2.55
N ALA A 22 22.76 -12.99 3.58
CA ALA A 22 23.51 -13.93 4.41
C ALA A 22 23.96 -15.17 3.62
N ASN A 23 23.10 -15.71 2.75
CA ASN A 23 23.46 -16.83 1.87
C ASN A 23 24.58 -16.44 0.90
N ARG A 24 24.54 -15.23 0.32
CA ARG A 24 25.59 -14.73 -0.56
C ARG A 24 26.91 -14.49 0.17
N MET A 25 26.87 -14.04 1.43
CA MET A 25 28.06 -13.97 2.29
C MET A 25 28.68 -15.35 2.49
N MET A 26 27.87 -16.37 2.80
CA MET A 26 28.34 -17.75 2.95
C MET A 26 28.91 -18.32 1.66
N GLN A 27 28.37 -17.93 0.50
CA GLN A 27 28.86 -18.34 -0.81
C GLN A 27 30.23 -17.72 -1.15
N ARG A 28 30.42 -16.43 -0.88
CA ARG A 28 31.61 -15.68 -1.29
C ARG A 28 32.73 -15.73 -0.26
N TRP A 29 32.38 -15.81 1.02
CA TRP A 29 33.35 -15.79 2.12
C TRP A 29 33.13 -16.94 3.11
N PRO A 30 33.16 -18.22 2.64
CA PRO A 30 32.85 -19.38 3.47
C PRO A 30 33.82 -19.60 4.65
N ASP A 31 35.06 -19.12 4.51
CA ASP A 31 36.14 -19.30 5.48
C ASP A 31 36.52 -18.01 6.23
N ASN A 32 35.82 -16.90 5.96
CA ASN A 32 36.09 -15.64 6.63
C ASN A 32 35.60 -15.70 8.09
N GLN A 33 36.54 -15.62 9.03
CA GLN A 33 36.29 -15.80 10.46
C GLN A 33 35.34 -14.75 11.07
N LEU A 34 35.17 -13.60 10.43
CA LEU A 34 34.25 -12.55 10.87
C LEU A 34 32.89 -12.65 10.17
N MET A 35 32.89 -12.89 8.86
CA MET A 35 31.67 -12.85 8.06
C MET A 35 30.82 -14.12 8.19
N LYS A 36 31.45 -15.28 8.35
CA LYS A 36 30.73 -16.56 8.47
C LYS A 36 29.83 -16.61 9.72
N PRO A 37 30.33 -16.35 10.95
CA PRO A 37 29.47 -16.38 12.14
C PRO A 37 28.35 -15.33 12.08
N LEU A 38 28.62 -14.19 11.45
CA LEU A 38 27.66 -13.12 11.28
C LEU A 38 26.52 -13.53 10.33
N ALA A 39 26.87 -14.15 9.21
CA ALA A 39 25.90 -14.70 8.26
C ALA A 39 25.06 -15.84 8.89
N GLU A 40 25.69 -16.74 9.64
CA GLU A 40 24.99 -17.81 10.37
C GLU A 40 23.99 -17.25 11.41
N GLN A 41 24.40 -16.24 12.18
CA GLN A 41 23.50 -15.55 13.11
C GLN A 41 22.36 -14.86 12.36
N LEU A 42 22.65 -14.22 11.23
CA LEU A 42 21.63 -13.51 10.44
C LEU A 42 20.63 -14.49 9.83
N LEU A 43 21.07 -15.65 9.35
CA LEU A 43 20.20 -16.75 8.92
C LEU A 43 19.33 -17.28 10.06
N ALA A 44 19.90 -17.46 11.26
CA ALA A 44 19.14 -17.92 12.42
C ALA A 44 18.04 -16.92 12.84
N VAL A 45 18.34 -15.61 12.83
CA VAL A 45 17.38 -14.56 13.19
C VAL A 45 16.34 -14.36 12.09
N THR A 46 16.74 -14.34 10.82
CA THR A 46 15.79 -14.23 9.68
C THR A 46 14.86 -15.43 9.61
N GLY A 47 15.35 -16.65 9.86
CA GLY A 47 14.52 -17.84 9.98
C GLY A 47 13.51 -17.77 11.12
N ARG A 48 13.91 -17.26 12.30
CA ARG A 48 12.98 -16.98 13.42
C ARG A 48 11.94 -15.91 13.07
N MET A 49 12.36 -14.83 12.43
CA MET A 49 11.45 -13.78 11.93
C MET A 49 10.46 -14.35 10.92
N SER A 50 10.92 -15.09 9.91
CA SER A 50 10.10 -15.72 8.87
C SER A 50 9.07 -16.68 9.48
N LYS A 51 9.47 -17.53 10.43
CA LYS A 51 8.57 -18.40 11.21
C LYS A 51 7.57 -17.60 12.04
N GLY A 52 8.02 -16.53 12.70
CA GLY A 52 7.16 -15.64 13.49
C GLY A 52 6.09 -14.92 12.66
N TYR A 53 6.35 -14.70 11.37
CA TYR A 53 5.35 -14.17 10.44
C TYR A 53 4.42 -15.26 9.87
N GLN A 54 4.73 -16.56 10.01
CA GLN A 54 3.93 -17.68 9.49
C GLN A 54 3.47 -17.53 8.02
N GLY A 55 4.23 -16.79 7.19
CA GLY A 55 3.82 -16.46 5.82
C GLY A 55 2.71 -15.40 5.69
N LYS A 56 2.21 -14.83 6.79
CA LYS A 56 1.22 -13.73 6.79
C LYS A 56 1.83 -12.49 6.15
N ASP A 57 1.10 -11.87 5.22
CA ASP A 57 1.48 -10.58 4.64
C ASP A 57 1.59 -9.54 5.77
N THR A 58 2.61 -8.70 5.75
CA THR A 58 2.88 -7.66 6.77
C THR A 58 2.74 -6.25 6.22
N ARG A 59 2.38 -6.12 4.93
CA ARG A 59 2.12 -4.82 4.31
C ARG A 59 0.98 -4.10 5.05
N PRO A 60 1.08 -2.77 5.23
CA PRO A 60 0.02 -1.99 5.85
C PRO A 60 -1.29 -2.09 5.06
N VAL A 61 -1.20 -2.27 3.73
CA VAL A 61 -2.34 -2.52 2.83
C VAL A 61 -2.12 -3.87 2.15
N THR A 62 -2.99 -4.85 2.42
CA THR A 62 -3.01 -6.12 1.68
C THR A 62 -3.73 -5.93 0.35
N GLU A 63 -3.57 -6.88 -0.56
CA GLU A 63 -4.32 -6.86 -1.83
C GLU A 63 -5.84 -6.87 -1.59
N GLU A 64 -6.31 -7.59 -0.58
CA GLU A 64 -7.73 -7.58 -0.18
C GLU A 64 -8.21 -6.19 0.27
N VAL A 65 -7.43 -5.49 1.11
CA VAL A 65 -7.78 -4.13 1.55
C VAL A 65 -7.76 -3.17 0.36
N ARG A 66 -6.76 -3.28 -0.52
CA ARG A 66 -6.67 -2.45 -1.74
C ARG A 66 -7.85 -2.69 -2.67
N ASN A 67 -8.23 -3.94 -2.91
CA ASN A 67 -9.36 -4.27 -3.78
C ASN A 67 -10.68 -3.78 -3.17
N ALA A 68 -10.83 -3.82 -1.84
CA ALA A 68 -11.99 -3.25 -1.16
C ALA A 68 -12.02 -1.71 -1.24
N ASP A 69 -10.87 -1.05 -1.11
CA ASP A 69 -10.70 0.40 -1.27
C ASP A 69 -11.09 0.83 -2.70
N GLU A 70 -10.57 0.13 -3.71
CA GLU A 70 -10.91 0.36 -5.11
C GLU A 70 -12.40 0.12 -5.39
N SER A 71 -12.99 -0.95 -4.82
CA SER A 71 -14.43 -1.20 -4.92
C SER A 71 -15.26 -0.07 -4.32
N ARG A 72 -14.84 0.49 -3.19
CA ARG A 72 -15.51 1.62 -2.53
C ARG A 72 -15.44 2.87 -3.40
N ASP A 73 -14.26 3.19 -3.92
CA ASP A 73 -14.06 4.37 -4.77
C ASP A 73 -14.83 4.25 -6.09
N ASN A 74 -14.88 3.05 -6.67
CA ASN A 74 -15.69 2.75 -7.84
C ASN A 74 -17.20 2.92 -7.56
N ALA A 75 -17.70 2.48 -6.40
CA ALA A 75 -19.10 2.65 -6.02
C ALA A 75 -19.47 4.14 -5.86
N ALA A 76 -18.62 4.92 -5.19
CA ALA A 76 -18.81 6.36 -5.05
C ALA A 76 -18.80 7.07 -6.42
N THR A 77 -17.87 6.67 -7.29
CA THR A 77 -17.76 7.19 -8.67
C THR A 77 -19.00 6.85 -9.51
N ALA A 78 -19.51 5.62 -9.40
CA ALA A 78 -20.70 5.19 -10.10
C ALA A 78 -21.93 5.99 -9.68
N LEU A 79 -22.14 6.20 -8.38
CA LEU A 79 -23.22 7.05 -7.87
C LEU A 79 -23.08 8.49 -8.37
N ARG A 80 -21.87 9.06 -8.33
CA ARG A 80 -21.60 10.41 -8.84
C ARG A 80 -21.95 10.54 -10.33
N TYR A 81 -21.56 9.58 -11.16
CA TYR A 81 -21.85 9.62 -12.60
C TYR A 81 -23.33 9.46 -12.89
N HIS A 82 -24.06 8.62 -12.15
CA HIS A 82 -25.52 8.51 -12.23
C HIS A 82 -26.18 9.88 -11.97
N LEU A 83 -25.83 10.54 -10.87
CA LEU A 83 -26.38 11.86 -10.54
C LEU A 83 -25.97 12.94 -11.56
N LYS A 84 -24.73 12.88 -12.06
CA LYS A 84 -24.29 13.80 -13.13
C LYS A 84 -25.10 13.62 -14.41
N ALA A 85 -25.45 12.38 -14.78
CA ALA A 85 -26.29 12.11 -15.94
C ALA A 85 -27.70 12.71 -15.79
N ILE A 86 -28.28 12.64 -14.58
CA ILE A 86 -29.56 13.30 -14.26
C ILE A 86 -29.43 14.81 -14.46
N LEU A 87 -28.40 15.42 -13.89
CA LEU A 87 -28.21 16.88 -13.89
C LEU A 87 -27.79 17.48 -15.24
N THR A 88 -27.40 16.66 -16.20
CA THR A 88 -26.93 17.12 -17.52
C THR A 88 -27.91 16.80 -18.65
N SER A 89 -28.99 16.09 -18.37
CA SER A 89 -30.01 15.70 -19.36
C SER A 89 -31.33 16.42 -19.07
N GLU A 90 -31.87 17.12 -20.08
CA GLU A 90 -33.20 17.74 -19.98
C GLU A 90 -34.32 16.71 -19.83
N ALA A 91 -34.11 15.46 -20.24
CA ALA A 91 -35.08 14.38 -20.06
C ALA A 91 -35.37 14.09 -18.57
N HIS A 92 -34.50 14.50 -17.66
CA HIS A 92 -34.64 14.30 -16.22
C HIS A 92 -34.87 15.61 -15.45
N ARG A 93 -35.41 16.65 -16.11
CA ARG A 93 -35.56 17.98 -15.51
C ARG A 93 -36.33 17.98 -14.19
N GLU A 94 -37.35 17.15 -14.08
CA GLU A 94 -38.15 16.96 -12.86
C GLU A 94 -37.33 16.43 -11.67
N MET A 95 -36.20 15.77 -11.93
CA MET A 95 -35.33 15.19 -10.91
C MET A 95 -34.16 16.11 -10.53
N TRP A 96 -33.99 17.27 -11.19
CA TRP A 96 -32.80 18.10 -11.01
C TRP A 96 -32.63 18.64 -9.60
N GLU A 97 -33.72 18.99 -8.92
CA GLU A 97 -33.64 19.53 -7.56
C GLU A 97 -33.15 18.47 -6.57
N ALA A 98 -33.76 17.28 -6.61
CA ALA A 98 -33.34 16.12 -5.83
C ALA A 98 -31.91 15.69 -6.18
N GLY A 99 -31.59 15.59 -7.47
CA GLY A 99 -30.26 15.25 -7.97
C GLY A 99 -29.19 16.23 -7.51
N SER A 100 -29.52 17.52 -7.44
CA SER A 100 -28.58 18.57 -7.00
C SER A 100 -28.28 18.45 -5.51
N ARG A 101 -29.29 18.19 -4.67
CA ARG A 101 -29.08 17.95 -3.23
C ARG A 101 -28.18 16.73 -2.99
N LEU A 102 -28.47 15.61 -3.64
CA LEU A 102 -27.64 14.39 -3.54
C LEU A 102 -26.22 14.63 -4.07
N PHE A 103 -26.08 15.30 -5.21
CA PHE A 103 -24.77 15.59 -5.80
C PHE A 103 -23.95 16.53 -4.91
N ASN A 104 -24.58 17.50 -4.25
CA ASN A 104 -23.94 18.39 -3.29
C ASN A 104 -23.46 17.66 -2.04
N VAL A 105 -24.13 16.59 -1.59
CA VAL A 105 -23.60 15.74 -0.50
C VAL A 105 -22.30 15.06 -0.95
N LEU A 106 -22.23 14.54 -2.17
CA LEU A 106 -21.01 13.90 -2.68
C LEU A 106 -19.88 14.90 -3.00
N ALA A 107 -20.22 16.08 -3.51
CA ALA A 107 -19.27 17.11 -3.93
C ALA A 107 -18.81 18.02 -2.78
N GLY A 108 -19.70 18.27 -1.81
CA GLY A 108 -19.52 19.24 -0.72
C GLY A 108 -18.42 18.88 0.28
N HIS A 109 -18.03 17.62 0.34
CA HIS A 109 -16.90 17.18 1.17
C HIS A 109 -15.53 17.37 0.48
N GLY A 110 -15.50 17.71 -0.82
CA GLY A 110 -14.28 17.73 -1.62
C GLY A 110 -13.65 16.33 -1.74
N LEU A 111 -12.85 16.10 -2.78
CA LEU A 111 -12.05 14.87 -2.87
C LEU A 111 -10.70 14.99 -2.14
N GLY A 112 -10.50 16.06 -1.36
CA GLY A 112 -9.20 16.33 -0.72
C GLY A 112 -8.78 15.27 0.30
N TRP A 113 -9.74 14.56 0.90
CA TRP A 113 -9.49 13.55 1.92
C TRP A 113 -9.04 12.20 1.35
N ILE A 114 -9.06 11.98 0.04
CA ILE A 114 -8.58 10.72 -0.57
C ILE A 114 -7.08 10.48 -0.35
N HIS A 115 -6.35 11.53 0.04
CA HIS A 115 -4.93 11.46 0.40
C HIS A 115 -4.70 11.34 1.91
N ASP A 116 -5.77 11.39 2.73
CA ASP A 116 -5.68 11.25 4.18
C ASP A 116 -5.60 9.77 4.60
N SER A 117 -5.37 9.52 5.89
CA SER A 117 -5.37 8.16 6.44
C SER A 117 -6.74 7.48 6.27
N TYR A 118 -6.76 6.15 6.09
CA TYR A 118 -8.00 5.38 5.95
C TYR A 118 -9.02 5.56 7.08
N ASN A 119 -8.58 5.91 8.30
CA ASN A 119 -9.49 6.25 9.40
C ASN A 119 -10.28 7.54 9.09
N VAL A 120 -9.62 8.56 8.56
CA VAL A 120 -10.25 9.82 8.16
C VAL A 120 -11.16 9.59 6.95
N GLN A 121 -10.69 8.84 5.95
CA GLN A 121 -11.50 8.49 4.78
C GLN A 121 -12.78 7.73 5.17
N THR A 122 -12.66 6.75 6.06
CA THR A 122 -13.78 5.95 6.59
C THR A 122 -14.78 6.84 7.32
N LEU A 123 -14.32 7.72 8.21
CA LEU A 123 -15.19 8.64 8.94
C LEU A 123 -15.97 9.53 7.97
N LYS A 124 -15.28 10.11 6.98
CA LYS A 124 -15.91 10.96 5.96
C LYS A 124 -16.91 10.19 5.11
N MET A 125 -16.59 8.96 4.70
CA MET A 125 -17.51 8.13 3.93
C MET A 125 -18.76 7.78 4.74
N ARG A 126 -18.63 7.50 6.04
CA ARG A 126 -19.79 7.29 6.93
C ARG A 126 -20.66 8.55 7.05
N GLU A 127 -20.06 9.73 7.15
CA GLU A 127 -20.79 11.02 7.16
C GLU A 127 -21.56 11.26 5.85
N VAL A 128 -20.94 10.95 4.70
CA VAL A 128 -21.57 11.00 3.37
C VAL A 128 -22.74 10.04 3.29
N ILE A 129 -22.55 8.78 3.68
CA ILE A 129 -23.60 7.75 3.67
C ILE A 129 -24.78 8.18 4.55
N ALA A 130 -24.52 8.67 5.77
CA ALA A 130 -25.57 9.13 6.68
C ALA A 130 -26.35 10.33 6.12
N SER A 131 -25.65 11.24 5.44
CA SER A 131 -26.25 12.42 4.80
C SER A 131 -27.07 12.06 3.56
N LEU A 132 -26.68 11.04 2.80
CA LEU A 132 -27.49 10.49 1.72
C LEU A 132 -28.71 9.71 2.24
N GLU A 133 -28.55 8.96 3.34
CA GLU A 133 -29.64 8.21 3.99
C GLU A 133 -30.76 9.14 4.49
N SER A 134 -30.42 10.34 4.98
CA SER A 134 -31.41 11.33 5.40
C SER A 134 -32.20 11.94 4.23
N LEU A 135 -31.69 11.80 2.99
CA LEU A 135 -32.30 12.24 1.74
C LEU A 135 -32.95 11.07 0.97
N ARG A 136 -33.55 10.11 1.69
CA ARG A 136 -34.12 8.89 1.09
C ARG A 136 -35.16 9.16 -0.01
N VAL A 137 -36.01 10.16 0.16
CA VAL A 137 -37.01 10.55 -0.85
C VAL A 137 -36.33 11.04 -2.13
N ASP A 138 -35.20 11.75 -2.01
CA ASP A 138 -34.43 12.20 -3.18
C ASP A 138 -33.75 11.02 -3.87
N LEU A 139 -33.22 10.04 -3.10
CA LEU A 139 -32.66 8.80 -3.65
C LEU A 139 -33.71 8.01 -4.45
N GLU A 140 -34.94 7.92 -3.96
CA GLU A 140 -36.05 7.28 -4.65
C GLU A 140 -36.46 8.07 -5.91
N THR A 141 -36.56 9.40 -5.81
CA THR A 141 -36.89 10.30 -6.93
C THR A 141 -35.87 10.18 -8.06
N CYS A 142 -34.58 10.11 -7.73
CA CYS A 142 -33.48 9.95 -8.69
C CYS A 142 -33.23 8.49 -9.10
N GLN A 143 -34.05 7.54 -8.61
CA GLN A 143 -33.86 6.10 -8.79
C GLN A 143 -32.46 5.61 -8.37
N ALA A 144 -31.79 6.31 -7.47
CA ALA A 144 -30.39 6.13 -7.12
C ALA A 144 -30.14 4.98 -6.09
N GLY A 145 -31.21 4.32 -5.62
CA GLY A 145 -31.15 3.34 -4.53
C GLY A 145 -30.10 2.24 -4.72
N ARG A 146 -30.05 1.60 -5.89
CA ARG A 146 -29.07 0.53 -6.16
C ARG A 146 -27.61 0.98 -6.03
N TRP A 147 -27.31 2.22 -6.42
CA TRP A 147 -25.96 2.78 -6.34
C TRP A 147 -25.61 3.16 -4.91
N PHE A 148 -26.58 3.66 -4.15
CA PHE A 148 -26.43 3.93 -2.73
C PHE A 148 -26.21 2.65 -1.92
N ASP A 149 -26.97 1.58 -2.20
CA ASP A 149 -26.78 0.27 -1.56
C ASP A 149 -25.42 -0.34 -1.89
N GLN A 150 -24.94 -0.18 -3.14
CA GLN A 150 -23.60 -0.58 -3.54
C GLN A 150 -22.53 0.20 -2.76
N LEU A 151 -22.68 1.52 -2.60
CA LEU A 151 -21.78 2.35 -1.81
C LEU A 151 -21.71 1.88 -0.35
N LYS A 152 -22.87 1.66 0.30
CA LYS A 152 -22.95 1.14 1.66
C LYS A 152 -22.25 -0.21 1.82
N SER A 153 -22.53 -1.13 0.91
CA SER A 153 -21.97 -2.48 0.95
C SER A 153 -20.45 -2.47 0.74
N SER A 154 -19.96 -1.67 -0.20
CA SER A 154 -18.52 -1.53 -0.46
C SER A 154 -17.77 -0.86 0.69
N GLN A 155 -18.37 0.13 1.36
CA GLN A 155 -17.81 0.73 2.56
C GLN A 155 -17.75 -0.27 3.72
N ALA A 156 -18.81 -1.04 3.95
CA ALA A 156 -18.81 -2.07 4.99
C ALA A 156 -17.74 -3.14 4.74
N LEU A 157 -17.59 -3.58 3.49
CA LEU A 157 -16.54 -4.53 3.11
C LEU A 157 -15.14 -3.96 3.33
N PHE A 158 -14.92 -2.68 2.99
CA PHE A 158 -13.64 -2.02 3.25
C PHE A 158 -13.31 -1.97 4.74
N GLU A 159 -14.28 -1.59 5.58
CA GLU A 159 -14.11 -1.55 7.03
C GLU A 159 -13.84 -2.93 7.63
N GLU A 160 -14.55 -3.96 7.18
CA GLU A 160 -14.31 -5.36 7.56
C GLU A 160 -12.88 -5.76 7.23
N LYS A 161 -12.45 -5.59 5.98
CA LYS A 161 -11.10 -5.97 5.53
C LYS A 161 -10.00 -5.18 6.23
N SER A 162 -10.22 -3.89 6.46
CA SER A 162 -9.28 -3.04 7.22
C SER A 162 -9.20 -3.47 8.69
N THR A 163 -10.32 -3.83 9.30
CA THR A 163 -10.38 -4.27 10.71
C THR A 163 -9.76 -5.64 10.89
N SER A 164 -10.15 -6.65 10.09
CA SER A 164 -9.51 -7.97 10.11
C SER A 164 -8.02 -7.88 9.84
N ARG A 165 -7.59 -6.90 9.03
CA ARG A 165 -6.17 -6.63 8.85
C ARG A 165 -5.51 -6.05 10.11
N GLY A 166 -6.16 -5.10 10.77
CA GLY A 166 -5.73 -4.56 12.06
C GLY A 166 -5.59 -5.65 13.12
N GLU A 167 -6.57 -6.55 13.20
CA GLU A 167 -6.56 -7.72 14.08
C GLU A 167 -5.40 -8.67 13.74
N LEU A 168 -5.19 -9.02 12.46
CA LEU A 168 -4.04 -9.82 12.04
C LEU A 168 -2.68 -9.17 12.33
N GLN A 169 -2.61 -7.84 12.39
CA GLN A 169 -1.40 -7.12 12.81
C GLN A 169 -1.25 -7.09 14.34
N ALA A 170 -2.35 -6.98 15.08
CA ALA A 170 -2.39 -7.01 16.54
C ALA A 170 -2.13 -8.43 17.10
N GLU A 171 -2.56 -9.47 16.38
CA GLU A 171 -2.27 -10.89 16.64
C GLU A 171 -0.81 -11.27 16.34
N LYS A 172 0.05 -10.31 15.94
CA LYS A 172 1.48 -10.60 15.85
C LYS A 172 1.96 -11.05 17.24
N PRO A 173 2.55 -12.26 17.33
CA PRO A 173 2.89 -12.83 18.62
C PRO A 173 3.95 -11.94 19.27
N GLU A 174 3.85 -11.79 20.59
CA GLU A 174 4.85 -11.21 21.51
C GLU A 174 6.31 -11.59 21.15
N THR A 175 6.48 -12.74 20.48
CA THR A 175 7.72 -13.26 19.89
C THR A 175 8.35 -12.32 18.86
N LEU A 176 7.58 -11.67 17.98
CA LEU A 176 8.13 -10.74 16.98
C LEU A 176 8.64 -9.44 17.60
N GLU A 177 7.98 -8.93 18.65
CA GLU A 177 8.49 -7.75 19.39
C GLU A 177 9.82 -8.06 20.09
N LYS A 178 10.00 -9.30 20.56
CA LYS A 178 11.26 -9.76 21.18
C LYS A 178 12.37 -10.00 20.14
N ILE A 179 12.05 -10.52 18.95
CA ILE A 179 13.05 -10.84 17.90
C ILE A 179 13.43 -9.62 17.06
N ASN A 180 12.52 -8.66 16.84
CA ASN A 180 12.74 -7.55 15.91
C ASN A 180 13.92 -6.63 16.31
N PRO A 181 14.14 -6.27 17.58
CA PRO A 181 15.34 -5.51 17.99
C PRO A 181 16.63 -6.27 17.71
N GLU A 182 16.64 -7.59 17.93
CA GLU A 182 17.79 -8.47 17.64
C GLU A 182 18.09 -8.49 16.13
N PHE A 183 17.05 -8.65 15.31
CA PHE A 183 17.13 -8.62 13.85
C PHE A 183 17.68 -7.29 13.32
N GLU A 184 17.10 -6.16 13.74
CA GLU A 184 17.53 -4.84 13.29
C GLU A 184 18.97 -4.54 13.70
N ARG A 185 19.37 -4.90 14.92
CA ARG A 185 20.74 -4.73 15.40
C ARG A 185 21.72 -5.54 14.56
N LEU A 186 21.43 -6.83 14.34
CA LEU A 186 22.31 -7.73 13.61
C LEU A 186 22.40 -7.39 12.12
N LEU A 187 21.28 -7.00 11.51
CA LEU A 187 21.28 -6.54 10.12
C LEU A 187 22.10 -5.25 9.98
N ARG A 188 21.94 -4.28 10.89
CA ARG A 188 22.74 -3.04 10.86
C ARG A 188 24.22 -3.31 11.03
N SER A 189 24.62 -4.16 11.99
CA SER A 189 26.04 -4.50 12.16
C SER A 189 26.60 -5.21 10.93
N THR A 190 25.80 -6.06 10.27
CA THR A 190 26.18 -6.74 9.03
C THR A 190 26.40 -5.76 7.90
N LEU A 191 25.45 -4.85 7.67
CA LEU A 191 25.58 -3.82 6.63
C LEU A 191 26.76 -2.89 6.90
N LEU A 192 27.00 -2.49 8.16
CA LEU A 192 28.13 -1.64 8.54
C LEU A 192 29.48 -2.33 8.26
N LEU A 193 29.60 -3.63 8.57
CA LEU A 193 30.83 -4.38 8.29
C LEU A 193 31.06 -4.55 6.78
N LEU A 194 29.99 -4.76 6.01
CA LEU A 194 30.05 -4.81 4.54
C LEU A 194 30.45 -3.46 3.94
N GLU A 195 30.00 -2.35 4.52
CA GLU A 195 30.40 -1.01 4.10
C GLU A 195 31.90 -0.74 4.30
N GLY A 196 32.49 -1.32 5.36
CA GLY A 196 33.93 -1.26 5.62
C GLY A 196 34.79 -2.20 4.75
N CYS A 197 34.18 -3.08 3.95
CA CYS A 197 34.92 -3.90 2.99
C CYS A 197 35.29 -3.10 1.74
N GLU A 198 36.38 -3.51 1.08
CA GLU A 198 36.76 -2.94 -0.22
C GLU A 198 35.60 -2.97 -1.21
N ASP A 199 35.46 -1.89 -1.99
CA ASP A 199 34.43 -1.78 -3.01
C ASP A 199 34.81 -2.65 -4.21
N ASN A 200 34.26 -3.86 -4.26
CA ASN A 200 34.57 -4.86 -5.26
C ASN A 200 33.32 -5.64 -5.70
N ALA A 201 33.49 -6.48 -6.73
CA ALA A 201 32.39 -7.25 -7.32
C ALA A 201 31.69 -8.20 -6.32
N ASP A 202 32.43 -8.73 -5.35
CA ASP A 202 31.86 -9.62 -4.33
C ASP A 202 30.99 -8.85 -3.33
N ARG A 203 31.45 -7.68 -2.87
CA ARG A 203 30.65 -6.78 -2.02
C ARG A 203 29.38 -6.34 -2.74
N ALA A 204 29.49 -5.95 -4.02
CA ALA A 204 28.34 -5.56 -4.84
C ALA A 204 27.35 -6.72 -4.99
N PHE A 205 27.83 -7.95 -5.25
CA PHE A 205 27.01 -9.15 -5.35
C PHE A 205 26.26 -9.47 -4.04
N ILE A 206 26.92 -9.30 -2.89
CA ILE A 206 26.33 -9.56 -1.57
C ILE A 206 25.25 -8.52 -1.22
N LEU A 207 25.47 -7.24 -1.53
CA LEU A 207 24.54 -6.13 -1.21
C LEU A 207 23.37 -5.98 -2.20
N GLU A 208 23.44 -6.65 -3.34
CA GLU A 208 22.46 -6.61 -4.42
C GLU A 208 20.98 -6.84 -3.98
N PRO A 209 20.66 -7.74 -3.03
CA PRO A 209 19.28 -7.93 -2.55
C PRO A 209 18.67 -6.65 -1.97
N PHE A 210 19.47 -5.83 -1.28
CA PHE A 210 19.01 -4.57 -0.70
C PHE A 210 18.95 -3.42 -1.72
N THR A 211 19.80 -3.44 -2.75
CA THR A 211 19.73 -2.47 -3.85
C THR A 211 18.49 -2.68 -4.72
N ARG A 212 18.02 -3.93 -4.89
CA ARG A 212 16.72 -4.22 -5.55
C ARG A 212 15.53 -3.60 -4.81
N LEU A 213 15.57 -3.57 -3.48
CA LEU A 213 14.51 -2.95 -2.68
C LEU A 213 14.42 -1.43 -2.94
N GLN A 214 15.56 -0.75 -3.10
CA GLN A 214 15.60 0.69 -3.37
C GLN A 214 14.97 1.07 -4.72
N ARG A 215 15.04 0.19 -5.75
CA ARG A 215 14.56 0.52 -7.10
C ARG A 215 13.03 0.52 -7.26
N LYS A 216 12.27 -0.13 -6.37
CA LYS A 216 10.80 -0.24 -6.52
C LYS A 216 10.02 1.04 -6.19
N TYR A 217 10.62 2.03 -5.53
CA TYR A 217 9.94 3.28 -5.12
C TYR A 217 10.36 4.53 -5.91
N GLY A 218 11.12 4.38 -6.99
CA GLY A 218 11.69 5.50 -7.76
C GLY A 218 11.72 5.33 -9.28
N GLY A 219 10.95 4.40 -9.84
CA GLY A 219 10.79 4.30 -11.29
C GLY A 219 9.76 5.30 -11.78
N ALA A 220 10.17 6.54 -12.08
CA ALA A 220 9.43 7.32 -13.07
C ALA A 220 9.33 6.48 -14.35
N PRO A 221 8.18 6.44 -15.04
CA PRO A 221 8.13 5.82 -16.35
C PRO A 221 9.21 6.46 -17.22
N ALA A 222 10.01 5.64 -17.90
CA ALA A 222 10.94 6.15 -18.91
C ALA A 222 10.14 7.07 -19.83
N SER A 223 10.58 8.32 -19.97
CA SER A 223 9.97 9.26 -20.89
C SER A 223 9.85 8.57 -22.25
N PRO A 224 8.68 8.58 -22.90
CA PRO A 224 8.55 8.01 -24.23
C PRO A 224 9.59 8.66 -25.14
N GLU A 225 10.34 7.83 -25.88
CA GLU A 225 11.29 8.32 -26.87
C GLU A 225 10.59 9.32 -27.79
N PRO A 226 11.23 10.46 -28.12
CA PRO A 226 10.64 11.42 -29.03
C PRO A 226 10.37 10.76 -30.37
N SER A 227 9.11 10.82 -30.81
CA SER A 227 8.69 10.33 -32.12
C SER A 227 9.60 10.87 -33.22
N PRO A 228 10.03 10.04 -34.18
CA PRO A 228 10.85 10.52 -35.29
C PRO A 228 10.12 11.63 -36.04
N SER A 229 10.77 12.79 -36.16
CA SER A 229 10.26 13.91 -36.94
C SER A 229 9.99 13.46 -38.38
N PRO A 230 8.83 13.80 -38.97
CA PRO A 230 8.59 13.52 -40.38
C PRO A 230 9.64 14.25 -41.21
N SER A 231 10.30 13.50 -42.09
CA SER A 231 11.25 14.05 -43.05
C SER A 231 10.49 15.01 -43.99
N PRO A 232 11.09 16.17 -44.35
CA PRO A 232 10.48 17.05 -45.33
C PRO A 232 10.46 16.33 -46.69
N GLU A 233 9.26 16.14 -47.24
CA GLU A 233 9.09 15.69 -48.62
C GLU A 233 9.72 16.73 -49.56
N ALA A 234 10.51 16.22 -50.51
CA ALA A 234 11.06 16.95 -51.64
C ALA A 234 10.09 16.90 -52.83
#